data_AF-A0A0L7D1Y5-F1
#
_entry.id   AF-A0A0L7D1Y5-F1
#
_cell.length_a   1.000
_cell.length_b   1.000
_cell.length_c   1.000
_cell.angle_alpha   90.00
_cell.angle_beta   90.00
_cell.angle_gamma   90.00
#
_symmetry.space_group_name_H-M   'P 1'
#
loop_
_entity.id
_entity.type
_entity.pdbx_description
1 polymer ?
#
loop_
_entity_poly.entity_id
_entity_poly.type
_entity_poly.pdbx_seq_one_letter_code
_entity_poly.pdbx_strand_id
1 'polypeptide(L)'
;MPQEEQRLTVKAKPWTSLHRLMVSLPIFIMLMGVLVSISNLTTVPWNIEPTGQSMATLTDDTDVTFANPTGEALPSKGTYQVSERYITLNMTSDGNLTQETGVRGKANKNGVQTIKVLIREPQGAAGKRPGVVFMHGAGYGTCDNSFGDVASDMASAGFVTAVLDKPVWNTTDVNRDYMASAKAYDQVIAYLRQLENVDNAKVGIYATSESTWISSYLLQDDPDVAFQILLSPMVFSPRQSLGFFVTQDFTLAGANDGYQSIVQRVFSADTDLFSLTNFDLDTLKPAAYAVPTFVAYGSKDVMTAQVDGVRAILHNAHQANNWDVTVRSYPVANHVLRLGDESEAGTPFADAYVNDLIDWAVGTTAGYTQTSERVAGAGLYQSIGLPGALKARRVGTIYGVIVHVAVVLLLMASTILGLVALGRKIALNAQWRRNRREAKRAGMLLPAKPVVLGFAHGFGGSLLTLTLTTLAAMLIFFAGLGQVIMGVVKLAWGGAPTETPGVMYWSWPVIQVVSVLVVWAWSRVFMRLIEVAWHRGLIQLPPRREAVRNIVTGAEPVLASTRLGRVLFWLVAFTMLNVLLFFAFWGLFVY
;
A
#
# COMPACT_ATOMS: atom_id res chain seq x y z
N MET A 1 8.62 6.34 82.53
CA MET A 1 7.21 5.95 82.29
C MET A 1 6.49 7.13 81.66
N PRO A 2 5.61 6.90 80.68
CA PRO A 2 5.68 7.59 79.38
C PRO A 2 4.68 8.73 79.23
N GLN A 3 5.13 9.82 78.59
CA GLN A 3 4.26 10.77 77.91
C GLN A 3 4.00 10.25 76.49
N GLU A 4 2.74 9.95 76.20
CA GLU A 4 2.23 9.71 74.86
C GLU A 4 2.57 10.90 73.95
N GLU A 5 3.48 10.69 73.00
CA GLU A 5 3.62 11.53 71.81
C GLU A 5 2.31 11.46 70.99
N GLN A 6 1.44 12.43 71.19
CA GLN A 6 0.38 12.78 70.25
C GLN A 6 1.03 13.19 68.91
N ARG A 7 1.29 12.22 68.03
CA ARG A 7 1.48 12.48 66.60
C ARG A 7 0.14 12.94 66.01
N LEU A 8 -0.09 14.25 66.03
CA LEU A 8 -1.10 14.92 65.23
C LEU A 8 -0.84 14.62 63.74
N THR A 9 -1.47 13.58 63.22
CA THR A 9 -1.62 13.36 61.79
C THR A 9 -2.59 14.42 61.28
N VAL A 10 -2.08 15.58 60.89
CA VAL A 10 -2.84 16.56 60.09
C VAL A 10 -3.22 15.86 58.78
N LYS A 11 -4.42 15.27 58.74
CA LYS A 11 -5.02 14.74 57.52
C LYS A 11 -5.20 15.92 56.57
N ALA A 12 -4.33 16.02 55.57
CA ALA A 12 -4.45 17.02 54.53
C ALA A 12 -5.85 16.90 53.88
N LYS A 13 -6.57 18.02 53.81
CA LYS A 13 -7.95 18.06 53.30
C LYS A 13 -7.97 17.69 51.81
N PRO A 14 -8.81 16.75 51.35
CA PRO A 14 -8.84 16.33 49.95
C PRO A 14 -9.15 17.51 49.02
N TRP A 15 -8.57 17.50 47.81
CA TRP A 15 -8.81 18.56 46.83
C TRP A 15 -10.29 18.65 46.46
N THR A 16 -10.80 19.88 46.31
CA THR A 16 -12.17 20.11 45.83
C THR A 16 -12.29 19.74 44.35
N SER A 17 -13.51 19.49 43.88
CA SER A 17 -13.75 19.21 42.45
C SER A 17 -13.26 20.33 41.54
N LEU A 18 -13.40 21.58 41.97
CA LEU A 18 -12.89 22.76 41.26
C LEU A 18 -11.35 22.75 41.20
N HIS A 19 -10.67 22.44 42.30
CA HIS A 19 -9.21 22.39 42.33
C HIS A 19 -8.65 21.27 41.43
N ARG A 20 -9.31 20.09 41.46
CA ARG A 20 -8.98 18.99 40.54
C ARG A 20 -9.16 19.38 39.07
N LEU A 21 -10.21 20.14 38.76
CA LEU A 21 -10.47 20.65 37.40
C LEU A 21 -9.39 21.65 36.97
N MET A 22 -9.02 22.60 37.85
CA MET A 22 -7.98 23.60 37.58
C MET A 22 -6.60 22.99 37.32
N VAL A 23 -6.32 21.79 37.84
CA VAL A 23 -5.07 21.06 37.56
C VAL A 23 -5.21 20.16 36.33
N SER A 24 -6.35 19.47 36.15
CA SER A 24 -6.52 18.57 34.99
C SER A 24 -6.66 19.30 33.66
N LEU A 25 -7.27 20.50 33.65
CA LEU A 25 -7.52 21.25 32.41
C LEU A 25 -6.21 21.72 31.73
N PRO A 26 -5.24 22.35 32.41
CA PRO A 26 -3.94 22.67 31.79
C PRO A 26 -3.19 21.44 31.28
N ILE A 27 -3.21 20.33 32.03
CA ILE A 27 -2.57 19.07 31.61
C ILE A 27 -3.21 18.54 30.32
N PHE A 28 -4.55 18.56 30.25
CA PHE A 28 -5.28 18.18 29.07
C PHE A 28 -4.91 19.04 27.85
N ILE A 29 -4.90 20.38 28.01
CA ILE A 29 -4.53 21.32 26.94
C ILE A 29 -3.10 21.06 26.45
N MET A 30 -2.15 20.83 27.37
CA MET A 30 -0.77 20.52 26.99
C MET A 30 -0.66 19.20 26.22
N LEU A 31 -1.31 18.13 26.69
CA LEU A 31 -1.29 16.83 26.02
C LEU A 31 -1.94 16.90 24.63
N MET A 32 -3.10 17.55 24.53
CA MET A 32 -3.76 17.79 23.24
C MET A 32 -2.88 18.63 22.31
N GLY A 33 -2.27 19.71 22.82
CA GLY A 33 -1.38 20.56 22.03
C GLY A 33 -0.21 19.80 21.44
N VAL A 34 0.41 18.89 22.20
CA VAL A 34 1.48 18.00 21.70
C VAL A 34 0.96 17.08 20.59
N LEU A 35 -0.17 16.40 20.81
CA LEU A 35 -0.73 15.43 19.84
C LEU A 35 -1.21 16.11 18.55
N VAL A 36 -1.85 17.26 18.66
CA VAL A 36 -2.25 18.11 17.52
C VAL A 36 -1.02 18.60 16.77
N SER A 37 0.03 19.06 17.48
CA SER A 37 1.27 19.52 16.85
C SER A 37 1.95 18.39 16.07
N ILE A 38 2.07 17.20 16.67
CA ILE A 38 2.62 16.02 15.98
C ILE A 38 1.80 15.68 14.74
N SER A 39 0.48 15.66 14.86
CA SER A 39 -0.41 15.35 13.73
C SER A 39 -0.25 16.34 12.57
N ASN A 40 -0.11 17.63 12.86
CA ASN A 40 0.15 18.65 11.85
C ASN A 40 1.56 18.53 11.25
N LEU A 41 2.58 18.25 12.06
CA LEU A 41 3.96 18.08 11.59
C LEU A 41 4.14 16.83 10.70
N THR A 42 3.35 15.78 10.93
CA THR A 42 3.36 14.56 10.12
C THR A 42 2.34 14.58 8.98
N THR A 43 1.62 15.69 8.79
CA THR A 43 0.67 15.82 7.68
C THR A 43 1.43 15.99 6.37
N VAL A 44 1.06 15.17 5.40
CA VAL A 44 1.48 15.33 4.01
C VAL A 44 0.36 16.07 3.28
N PRO A 45 0.65 17.16 2.55
CA PRO A 45 -0.37 17.89 1.81
C PRO A 45 -1.17 16.96 0.91
N TRP A 46 -2.49 16.99 1.08
CA TRP A 46 -3.44 16.28 0.25
C TRP A 46 -3.84 17.22 -0.89
N ASN A 47 -3.08 17.19 -1.99
CA ASN A 47 -3.45 17.91 -3.21
C ASN A 47 -3.88 16.91 -4.28
N ILE A 48 -5.19 16.74 -4.41
CA ILE A 48 -5.85 15.89 -5.41
C ILE A 48 -6.45 16.71 -6.56
N GLU A 49 -6.19 18.02 -6.58
CA GLU A 49 -6.63 18.88 -7.67
C GLU A 49 -5.69 18.76 -8.88
N PRO A 50 -6.22 18.92 -10.11
CA PRO A 50 -7.63 19.16 -10.42
C PRO A 50 -8.48 17.89 -10.30
N THR A 51 -9.70 18.02 -9.77
CA THR A 51 -10.71 16.95 -9.71
C THR A 51 -11.58 16.90 -10.98
N GLY A 52 -12.14 15.72 -11.28
CA GLY A 52 -13.07 15.52 -12.40
C GLY A 52 -12.47 15.81 -13.77
N GLN A 53 -11.20 15.47 -13.97
CA GLN A 53 -10.53 15.70 -15.24
C GLN A 53 -11.15 14.82 -16.33
N SER A 54 -11.27 15.39 -17.52
CA SER A 54 -11.69 14.66 -18.70
C SER A 54 -10.83 15.03 -19.90
N MET A 55 -10.75 14.10 -20.85
CA MET A 55 -10.22 14.34 -22.18
C MET A 55 -11.22 13.77 -23.18
N ALA A 56 -11.82 14.67 -23.97
CA ALA A 56 -12.74 14.28 -25.03
C ALA A 56 -11.97 13.57 -26.15
N THR A 57 -12.60 12.54 -26.70
CA THR A 57 -12.20 11.90 -27.95
C THR A 57 -12.73 12.68 -29.14
N LEU A 58 -12.13 12.47 -30.32
CA LEU A 58 -12.53 13.16 -31.56
C LEU A 58 -13.74 12.48 -32.22
N THR A 59 -13.95 11.20 -31.92
CA THR A 59 -15.07 10.37 -32.39
C THR A 59 -15.28 9.20 -31.43
N ASP A 60 -16.51 8.69 -31.34
CA ASP A 60 -16.83 7.47 -30.59
C ASP A 60 -16.45 6.18 -31.35
N ASP A 61 -16.16 6.30 -32.65
CA ASP A 61 -15.75 5.21 -33.53
C ASP A 61 -14.29 4.81 -33.27
N THR A 62 -14.07 3.59 -32.75
CA THR A 62 -12.73 3.11 -32.40
C THR A 62 -11.96 2.55 -33.59
N ASP A 63 -12.56 2.41 -34.77
CA ASP A 63 -11.94 1.78 -35.92
C ASP A 63 -10.55 2.39 -36.24
N VAL A 64 -9.60 1.53 -36.57
CA VAL A 64 -8.26 1.93 -37.00
C VAL A 64 -8.10 1.67 -38.48
N THR A 65 -8.04 2.73 -39.27
CA THR A 65 -7.92 2.64 -40.74
C THR A 65 -6.64 3.28 -41.23
N PHE A 66 -6.12 2.77 -42.34
CA PHE A 66 -4.90 3.26 -42.99
C PHE A 66 -5.14 3.55 -44.47
N ALA A 67 -4.39 4.52 -44.99
CA ALA A 67 -4.23 4.69 -46.43
C ALA A 67 -3.51 3.47 -46.99
N ASN A 68 -4.22 2.66 -47.78
CA ASN A 68 -3.69 1.47 -48.45
C ASN A 68 -3.52 1.75 -49.95
N PRO A 69 -2.43 2.41 -50.38
CA PRO A 69 -2.24 2.81 -51.76
C PRO A 69 -2.00 1.64 -52.71
N THR A 70 -1.56 0.48 -52.21
CA THR A 70 -1.31 -0.72 -53.03
C THR A 70 -2.61 -1.46 -53.34
N GLY A 71 -3.66 -1.26 -52.53
CA GLY A 71 -4.93 -1.98 -52.64
C GLY A 71 -4.81 -3.47 -52.28
N GLU A 72 -3.65 -3.90 -51.75
CA GLU A 72 -3.46 -5.29 -51.32
C GLU A 72 -4.26 -5.56 -50.05
N ALA A 73 -4.90 -6.72 -49.99
CA ALA A 73 -5.62 -7.14 -48.78
C ALA A 73 -4.61 -7.37 -47.65
N LEU A 74 -4.69 -6.53 -46.61
CA LEU A 74 -3.89 -6.72 -45.41
C LEU A 74 -4.44 -7.90 -44.60
N PRO A 75 -3.57 -8.72 -43.97
CA PRO A 75 -4.02 -9.76 -43.07
C PRO A 75 -4.85 -9.21 -41.91
N SER A 76 -5.97 -9.84 -41.61
CA SER A 76 -6.78 -9.59 -40.42
C SER A 76 -6.76 -10.79 -39.47
N LYS A 77 -7.37 -10.65 -38.30
CA LYS A 77 -7.65 -11.78 -37.39
C LYS A 77 -8.26 -12.96 -38.16
N GLY A 78 -7.70 -14.15 -37.98
CA GLY A 78 -8.15 -15.38 -38.63
C GLY A 78 -7.62 -15.65 -40.04
N THR A 79 -6.76 -14.78 -40.59
CA THR A 79 -6.19 -14.97 -41.95
C THR A 79 -5.35 -16.24 -42.07
N TYR A 80 -4.52 -16.52 -41.06
CA TYR A 80 -3.61 -17.66 -41.02
C TYR A 80 -3.97 -18.63 -39.90
N GLN A 81 -3.73 -19.93 -40.14
CA GLN A 81 -3.63 -20.91 -39.06
C GLN A 81 -2.37 -20.65 -38.24
N VAL A 82 -2.39 -20.99 -36.95
CA VAL A 82 -1.29 -20.69 -36.01
C VAL A 82 -0.62 -21.98 -35.56
N SER A 83 0.71 -22.05 -35.66
CA SER A 83 1.52 -23.09 -35.00
C SER A 83 2.12 -22.55 -33.71
N GLU A 84 2.24 -23.41 -32.70
CA GLU A 84 2.82 -23.07 -31.41
C GLU A 84 4.08 -23.91 -31.13
N ARG A 85 5.09 -23.29 -30.54
CA ARG A 85 6.27 -24.01 -30.00
C ARG A 85 6.82 -23.33 -28.77
N TYR A 86 7.43 -24.13 -27.89
CA TYR A 86 8.12 -23.60 -26.72
C TYR A 86 9.62 -23.52 -26.96
N ILE A 87 10.22 -22.48 -26.39
CA ILE A 87 11.66 -22.39 -26.18
C ILE A 87 11.95 -22.12 -24.71
N THR A 88 13.22 -22.21 -24.34
CA THR A 88 13.68 -21.90 -23.01
C THR A 88 14.96 -21.10 -23.10
N LEU A 89 15.00 -19.97 -22.42
CA LEU A 89 16.19 -19.14 -22.28
C LEU A 89 16.60 -19.16 -20.80
N ASN A 90 17.87 -19.48 -20.52
CA ASN A 90 18.42 -19.34 -19.18
C ASN A 90 19.22 -18.04 -19.14
N MET A 91 18.91 -17.17 -18.19
CA MET A 91 19.56 -15.86 -18.10
C MET A 91 19.76 -15.37 -16.67
N THR A 92 20.83 -14.61 -16.48
CA THR A 92 21.15 -13.87 -15.26
C THR A 92 20.46 -12.51 -15.26
N SER A 93 20.36 -11.86 -14.09
CA SER A 93 19.65 -10.57 -13.92
C SER A 93 20.29 -9.39 -14.66
N ASP A 94 21.53 -9.54 -15.10
CA ASP A 94 22.21 -8.59 -15.97
C ASP A 94 21.86 -8.76 -17.46
N GLY A 95 20.97 -9.70 -17.81
CA GLY A 95 20.51 -9.95 -19.18
C GLY A 95 21.33 -10.97 -19.96
N ASN A 96 22.39 -11.56 -19.38
CA ASN A 96 23.24 -12.49 -20.10
C ASN A 96 22.61 -13.88 -20.24
N LEU A 97 22.58 -14.41 -21.46
CA LEU A 97 22.21 -15.81 -21.72
C LEU A 97 23.32 -16.76 -21.24
N THR A 98 22.91 -17.89 -20.67
CA THR A 98 23.83 -18.92 -20.17
C THR A 98 23.36 -20.32 -20.56
N GLN A 99 24.32 -21.26 -20.63
CA GLN A 99 24.04 -22.68 -20.79
C GLN A 99 23.69 -23.37 -19.47
N GLU A 100 23.91 -22.69 -18.33
CA GLU A 100 23.51 -23.21 -17.03
C GLU A 100 21.99 -23.25 -16.90
N THR A 101 21.44 -24.39 -16.52
CA THR A 101 20.00 -24.51 -16.26
C THR A 101 19.61 -23.74 -15.00
N GLY A 102 18.73 -22.76 -15.17
CA GLY A 102 18.12 -22.01 -14.08
C GLY A 102 16.95 -22.75 -13.42
N VAL A 103 16.09 -21.98 -12.76
CA VAL A 103 14.79 -22.44 -12.24
C VAL A 103 13.69 -21.54 -12.81
N ARG A 104 12.51 -22.09 -13.13
CA ARG A 104 11.36 -21.27 -13.56
C ARG A 104 10.81 -20.48 -12.37
N GLY A 105 10.52 -19.19 -12.61
CA GLY A 105 9.89 -18.30 -11.63
C GLY A 105 10.77 -17.86 -10.45
N LYS A 106 12.06 -18.24 -10.42
CA LYS A 106 13.03 -17.73 -9.45
C LYS A 106 14.47 -17.93 -9.91
N ALA A 107 15.42 -17.24 -9.29
CA ALA A 107 16.83 -17.44 -9.56
C ALA A 107 17.37 -18.69 -8.83
N ASN A 108 18.27 -19.44 -9.47
CA ASN A 108 19.02 -20.50 -8.83
C ASN A 108 20.17 -19.93 -7.96
N LYS A 109 21.02 -20.79 -7.38
CA LYS A 109 22.14 -20.39 -6.51
C LYS A 109 23.18 -19.48 -7.19
N ASN A 110 23.27 -19.52 -8.52
CA ASN A 110 24.20 -18.75 -9.34
C ASN A 110 23.52 -17.52 -9.97
N GLY A 111 22.28 -17.21 -9.59
CA GLY A 111 21.54 -16.06 -10.12
C GLY A 111 20.85 -16.30 -11.46
N VAL A 112 20.80 -17.56 -11.94
CA VAL A 112 20.21 -17.90 -13.25
C VAL A 112 18.72 -18.24 -13.09
N GLN A 113 17.86 -17.59 -13.88
CA GLN A 113 16.45 -17.95 -14.03
C GLN A 113 16.23 -18.62 -15.40
N THR A 114 15.38 -19.65 -15.41
CA THR A 114 14.86 -20.25 -16.63
C THR A 114 13.58 -19.53 -17.05
N ILE A 115 13.56 -18.97 -18.25
CA ILE A 115 12.41 -18.29 -18.84
C ILE A 115 11.88 -19.17 -19.98
N LYS A 116 10.69 -19.73 -19.78
CA LYS A 116 9.96 -20.43 -20.84
C LYS A 116 9.28 -19.38 -21.73
N VAL A 117 9.35 -19.56 -23.04
CA VAL A 117 8.69 -18.68 -24.01
C VAL A 117 7.85 -19.52 -24.94
N LEU A 118 6.59 -19.11 -25.13
CA LEU A 118 5.67 -19.65 -26.11
C LEU A 118 5.71 -18.77 -27.35
N ILE A 119 6.20 -19.35 -28.45
CA ILE A 119 6.25 -18.72 -29.76
C ILE A 119 5.04 -19.19 -30.57
N ARG A 120 4.33 -18.25 -31.19
CA ARG A 120 3.24 -18.53 -32.14
C ARG A 120 3.59 -17.96 -33.50
N GLU A 121 3.38 -18.76 -34.55
CA GLU A 121 3.81 -18.44 -35.91
C GLU A 121 2.65 -18.65 -36.89
N PRO A 122 2.43 -17.73 -37.85
CA PRO A 122 1.43 -17.89 -38.89
C PRO A 122 1.90 -18.94 -39.91
N GLN A 123 1.08 -19.96 -40.13
CA GLN A 123 1.38 -21.04 -41.07
C GLN A 123 1.10 -20.59 -42.51
N GLY A 124 2.06 -20.85 -43.40
CA GLY A 124 1.91 -20.59 -44.84
C GLY A 124 1.95 -19.10 -45.22
N ALA A 125 2.27 -18.20 -44.29
CA ALA A 125 2.48 -16.79 -44.61
C ALA A 125 3.75 -16.62 -45.46
N ALA A 126 3.64 -15.91 -46.59
CA ALA A 126 4.77 -15.62 -47.45
C ALA A 126 5.65 -14.51 -46.85
N GLY A 127 6.96 -14.60 -47.11
CA GLY A 127 7.95 -13.62 -46.71
C GLY A 127 8.22 -13.58 -45.20
N LYS A 128 9.06 -12.62 -44.80
CA LYS A 128 9.35 -12.36 -43.39
C LYS A 128 8.18 -11.61 -42.74
N ARG A 129 7.90 -11.94 -41.49
CA ARG A 129 6.74 -11.47 -40.73
C ARG A 129 7.15 -10.51 -39.61
N PRO A 130 6.32 -9.52 -39.25
CA PRO A 130 6.58 -8.72 -38.07
C PRO A 130 6.52 -9.59 -36.80
N GLY A 131 7.28 -9.18 -35.77
CA GLY A 131 7.35 -9.87 -34.48
C GLY A 131 6.78 -9.02 -33.36
N VAL A 132 6.28 -9.65 -32.29
CA VAL A 132 5.85 -8.94 -31.08
C VAL A 132 6.14 -9.74 -29.81
N VAL A 133 6.74 -9.07 -28.82
CA VAL A 133 7.00 -9.64 -27.48
C VAL A 133 5.97 -9.12 -26.48
N PHE A 134 5.32 -10.02 -25.75
CA PHE A 134 4.30 -9.69 -24.75
C PHE A 134 4.92 -9.54 -23.35
N MET A 135 4.66 -8.42 -22.70
CA MET A 135 5.20 -8.06 -21.39
C MET A 135 4.09 -8.08 -20.33
N HIS A 136 4.38 -8.73 -19.21
CA HIS A 136 3.40 -8.96 -18.14
C HIS A 136 3.34 -7.78 -17.18
N GLY A 137 2.13 -7.33 -16.87
CA GLY A 137 1.82 -6.46 -15.73
C GLY A 137 2.16 -7.10 -14.37
N ALA A 138 1.65 -6.54 -13.28
CA ALA A 138 1.98 -6.97 -11.92
C ALA A 138 1.69 -8.47 -11.68
N GLY A 139 2.42 -9.10 -10.75
CA GLY A 139 2.28 -10.52 -10.42
C GLY A 139 3.33 -11.41 -11.11
N TYR A 140 2.95 -12.67 -11.41
CA TYR A 140 3.87 -13.74 -11.87
C TYR A 140 3.30 -14.53 -13.05
N GLY A 141 2.75 -13.82 -14.04
CA GLY A 141 2.19 -14.45 -15.25
C GLY A 141 3.20 -15.35 -15.97
N THR A 142 2.69 -16.41 -16.59
CA THR A 142 3.47 -17.39 -17.36
C THR A 142 3.12 -17.30 -18.83
N CYS A 143 3.96 -17.89 -19.68
CA CYS A 143 3.65 -18.01 -21.11
C CYS A 143 2.37 -18.82 -21.40
N ASP A 144 1.93 -19.65 -20.44
CA ASP A 144 0.84 -20.61 -20.61
C ASP A 144 -0.51 -20.05 -20.13
N ASN A 145 -0.53 -19.08 -19.20
CA ASN A 145 -1.76 -18.59 -18.55
C ASN A 145 -2.13 -17.15 -18.91
N SER A 146 -1.32 -16.47 -19.71
CA SER A 146 -1.49 -15.06 -20.03
C SER A 146 -1.43 -14.84 -21.53
N PHE A 147 -2.19 -13.85 -22.01
CA PHE A 147 -2.18 -13.37 -23.41
C PHE A 147 -2.51 -14.42 -24.48
N GLY A 148 -2.93 -15.63 -24.12
CA GLY A 148 -3.15 -16.73 -25.07
C GLY A 148 -4.15 -16.39 -26.18
N ASP A 149 -5.14 -15.56 -25.88
CA ASP A 149 -6.11 -15.04 -26.84
C ASP A 149 -5.52 -13.98 -27.78
N VAL A 150 -5.09 -12.81 -27.27
CA VAL A 150 -4.55 -11.72 -28.11
C VAL A 150 -3.30 -12.17 -28.88
N ALA A 151 -2.41 -12.93 -28.27
CA ALA A 151 -1.20 -13.41 -28.94
C ALA A 151 -1.52 -14.41 -30.05
N SER A 152 -2.60 -15.20 -29.93
CA SER A 152 -3.07 -16.09 -31.00
C SER A 152 -3.77 -15.31 -32.10
N ASP A 153 -4.58 -14.32 -31.73
CA ASP A 153 -5.28 -13.47 -32.70
C ASP A 153 -4.28 -12.65 -33.54
N MET A 154 -3.29 -12.02 -32.91
CA MET A 154 -2.19 -11.34 -33.63
C MET A 154 -1.39 -12.33 -34.50
N ALA A 155 -1.14 -13.54 -34.01
CA ALA A 155 -0.45 -14.56 -34.81
C ALA A 155 -1.28 -14.96 -36.04
N SER A 156 -2.60 -15.09 -35.90
CA SER A 156 -3.52 -15.37 -37.02
C SER A 156 -3.62 -14.21 -38.02
N ALA A 157 -3.31 -12.98 -37.58
CA ALA A 157 -3.14 -11.81 -38.44
C ALA A 157 -1.71 -11.70 -39.02
N GLY A 158 -0.87 -12.71 -38.80
CA GLY A 158 0.41 -12.83 -39.48
C GLY A 158 1.60 -12.23 -38.74
N PHE A 159 1.52 -12.03 -37.42
CA PHE A 159 2.67 -11.73 -36.56
C PHE A 159 3.31 -13.01 -36.01
N VAL A 160 4.63 -12.99 -35.77
CA VAL A 160 5.25 -13.97 -34.87
C VAL A 160 5.19 -13.43 -33.45
N THR A 161 4.46 -14.10 -32.57
CA THR A 161 4.26 -13.64 -31.19
C THR A 161 5.11 -14.43 -30.21
N ALA A 162 5.69 -13.75 -29.21
CA ALA A 162 6.43 -14.36 -28.12
C ALA A 162 5.83 -13.96 -26.77
N VAL A 163 5.27 -14.93 -26.06
CA VAL A 163 4.83 -14.75 -24.68
C VAL A 163 5.78 -15.52 -23.77
N LEU A 164 6.46 -14.84 -22.85
CA LEU A 164 7.43 -15.42 -21.93
C LEU A 164 6.86 -15.54 -20.52
N ASP A 165 7.41 -16.43 -19.72
CA ASP A 165 7.27 -16.32 -18.27
C ASP A 165 7.83 -14.98 -17.79
N LYS A 166 7.14 -14.32 -16.85
CA LYS A 166 7.63 -13.04 -16.33
C LYS A 166 9.04 -13.20 -15.72
N PRO A 167 10.02 -12.36 -16.12
CA PRO A 167 11.31 -12.30 -15.46
C PRO A 167 11.16 -11.71 -14.05
N VAL A 168 11.55 -12.45 -13.01
CA VAL A 168 11.28 -12.08 -11.61
C VAL A 168 12.49 -12.27 -10.68
N TRP A 169 13.39 -13.20 -10.99
CA TRP A 169 14.45 -13.69 -10.10
C TRP A 169 13.91 -13.93 -8.68
N ASN A 170 14.60 -13.51 -7.64
CA ASN A 170 14.15 -13.65 -6.25
C ASN A 170 13.42 -12.40 -5.74
N THR A 171 12.80 -11.63 -6.64
CA THR A 171 12.05 -10.41 -6.30
C THR A 171 10.55 -10.68 -6.17
N THR A 172 9.89 -9.77 -5.46
CA THR A 172 8.44 -9.67 -5.25
C THR A 172 7.87 -8.49 -6.02
N ASP A 173 6.54 -8.33 -6.03
CA ASP A 173 5.90 -7.14 -6.62
C ASP A 173 6.34 -5.83 -5.94
N VAL A 174 6.85 -5.89 -4.70
CA VAL A 174 7.29 -4.69 -3.96
C VAL A 174 8.71 -4.28 -4.32
N ASN A 175 9.61 -5.25 -4.56
CA ASN A 175 11.04 -5.01 -4.80
C ASN A 175 11.50 -5.51 -6.17
N ARG A 176 10.59 -5.48 -7.15
CA ARG A 176 10.83 -5.90 -8.53
C ARG A 176 12.02 -5.13 -9.12
N ASP A 177 12.92 -5.85 -9.79
CA ASP A 177 14.03 -5.26 -10.54
C ASP A 177 13.59 -5.02 -11.99
N TYR A 178 13.04 -3.82 -12.24
CA TYR A 178 12.48 -3.47 -13.55
C TYR A 178 13.55 -3.39 -14.66
N MET A 179 14.79 -3.00 -14.33
CA MET A 179 15.89 -2.93 -15.29
C MET A 179 16.37 -4.33 -15.69
N ALA A 180 16.47 -5.25 -14.73
CA ALA A 180 16.74 -6.65 -15.04
C ALA A 180 15.65 -7.26 -15.91
N SER A 181 14.37 -6.99 -15.61
CA SER A 181 13.25 -7.42 -16.45
C SER A 181 13.36 -6.85 -17.86
N ALA A 182 13.70 -5.56 -18.03
CA ALA A 182 13.85 -4.94 -19.36
C ALA A 182 14.88 -5.68 -20.22
N LYS A 183 16.05 -5.99 -19.66
CA LYS A 183 17.08 -6.78 -20.36
C LYS A 183 16.64 -8.19 -20.72
N ALA A 184 15.85 -8.84 -19.86
CA ALA A 184 15.32 -10.17 -20.17
C ALA A 184 14.29 -10.15 -21.31
N TYR A 185 13.43 -9.13 -21.36
CA TYR A 185 12.52 -8.93 -22.49
C TYR A 185 13.31 -8.64 -23.78
N ASP A 186 14.37 -7.84 -23.70
CA ASP A 186 15.27 -7.56 -24.83
C ASP A 186 15.95 -8.83 -25.37
N GLN A 187 16.35 -9.79 -24.52
CA GLN A 187 16.85 -11.09 -25.00
C GLN A 187 15.82 -11.89 -25.81
N VAL A 188 14.52 -11.76 -25.49
CA VAL A 188 13.45 -12.40 -26.28
C VAL A 188 13.22 -11.66 -27.60
N ILE A 189 13.34 -10.33 -27.61
CA ILE A 189 13.32 -9.51 -28.84
C ILE A 189 14.47 -9.93 -29.75
N ALA A 190 15.69 -10.02 -29.22
CA ALA A 190 16.88 -10.45 -29.95
C ALA A 190 16.71 -11.88 -30.50
N TYR A 191 16.10 -12.78 -29.74
CA TYR A 191 15.76 -14.13 -30.24
C TYR A 191 14.78 -14.06 -31.42
N LEU A 192 13.69 -13.29 -31.32
CA LEU A 192 12.73 -13.14 -32.42
C LEU A 192 13.39 -12.56 -33.68
N ARG A 193 14.23 -11.53 -33.55
CA ARG A 193 14.96 -10.92 -34.68
C ARG A 193 15.88 -11.89 -35.41
N GLN A 194 16.30 -12.99 -34.78
CA GLN A 194 17.16 -14.02 -35.39
C GLN A 194 16.39 -15.13 -36.11
N LEU A 195 15.06 -15.20 -35.95
CA LEU A 195 14.24 -16.20 -36.65
C LEU A 195 14.18 -15.91 -38.16
N GLU A 196 14.36 -16.94 -38.99
CA GLU A 196 14.42 -16.78 -40.45
C GLU A 196 13.13 -16.21 -41.06
N ASN A 197 11.99 -16.53 -40.44
CA ASN A 197 10.65 -16.08 -40.82
C ASN A 197 10.25 -14.72 -40.22
N VAL A 198 11.12 -14.07 -39.43
CA VAL A 198 10.85 -12.76 -38.82
C VAL A 198 11.63 -11.66 -39.54
N ASP A 199 10.96 -10.52 -39.77
CA ASP A 199 11.59 -9.29 -40.22
C ASP A 199 12.18 -8.58 -39.00
N ASN A 200 13.51 -8.54 -38.93
CA ASN A 200 14.24 -8.03 -37.76
C ASN A 200 13.97 -6.53 -37.51
N ALA A 201 13.62 -5.76 -38.55
CA ALA A 201 13.30 -4.34 -38.47
C ALA A 201 11.84 -4.08 -38.08
N LYS A 202 11.03 -5.13 -37.88
CA LYS A 202 9.59 -5.03 -37.56
C LYS A 202 9.21 -5.81 -36.31
N VAL A 203 10.10 -5.81 -35.31
CA VAL A 203 9.83 -6.42 -34.01
C VAL A 203 9.45 -5.34 -33.00
N GLY A 204 8.25 -5.45 -32.43
CA GLY A 204 7.71 -4.52 -31.43
C GLY A 204 7.40 -5.18 -30.10
N ILE A 205 6.79 -4.42 -29.20
CA ILE A 205 6.36 -4.90 -27.87
C ILE A 205 4.87 -4.67 -27.63
N TYR A 206 4.31 -5.51 -26.76
CA TYR A 206 2.99 -5.33 -26.14
C TYR A 206 3.17 -5.30 -24.63
N ALA A 207 2.88 -4.18 -23.98
CA ALA A 207 3.11 -3.95 -22.55
C ALA A 207 1.82 -3.59 -21.82
N THR A 208 1.58 -4.20 -20.66
CA THR A 208 0.39 -3.99 -19.84
C THR A 208 0.74 -3.43 -18.46
N SER A 209 0.01 -2.39 -18.02
CA SER A 209 0.03 -1.92 -16.62
C SER A 209 1.47 -1.68 -16.10
N GLU A 210 1.90 -2.37 -15.03
CA GLU A 210 3.27 -2.35 -14.48
C GLU A 210 4.38 -2.48 -15.54
N SER A 211 4.19 -3.28 -16.58
CA SER A 211 5.26 -3.54 -17.56
C SER A 211 5.58 -2.33 -18.42
N THR A 212 4.78 -1.27 -18.35
CA THR A 212 5.04 0.00 -19.03
C THR A 212 6.15 0.81 -18.36
N TRP A 213 6.46 0.52 -17.08
CA TRP A 213 7.72 0.95 -16.46
C TRP A 213 8.91 0.21 -17.05
N ILE A 214 8.76 -1.10 -17.29
CA ILE A 214 9.81 -1.94 -17.86
C ILE A 214 10.09 -1.54 -19.32
N SER A 215 9.04 -1.34 -20.12
CA SER A 215 9.18 -0.94 -21.53
C SER A 215 9.91 0.40 -21.67
N SER A 216 9.70 1.33 -20.73
CA SER A 216 10.42 2.61 -20.76
C SER A 216 11.94 2.42 -20.72
N TYR A 217 12.45 1.54 -19.86
CA TYR A 217 13.87 1.20 -19.83
C TYR A 217 14.30 0.41 -21.07
N LEU A 218 13.48 -0.57 -21.50
CA LEU A 218 13.78 -1.37 -22.68
C LEU A 218 13.98 -0.51 -23.93
N LEU A 219 13.06 0.42 -24.23
CA LEU A 219 13.13 1.24 -25.44
C LEU A 219 14.23 2.32 -25.38
N GLN A 220 14.79 2.60 -24.19
CA GLN A 220 16.00 3.42 -24.09
C GLN A 220 17.25 2.62 -24.45
N ASP A 221 17.29 1.35 -24.07
CA ASP A 221 18.44 0.47 -24.27
C ASP A 221 18.45 -0.14 -25.69
N ASP A 222 17.27 -0.44 -26.26
CA ASP A 222 17.08 -0.98 -27.61
C ASP A 222 16.26 0.00 -28.49
N PRO A 223 16.93 0.93 -29.21
CA PRO A 223 16.25 1.88 -30.10
C PRO A 223 15.73 1.25 -31.39
N ASP A 224 16.04 -0.03 -31.66
CA ASP A 224 15.60 -0.74 -32.88
C ASP A 224 14.23 -1.40 -32.71
N VAL A 225 13.55 -1.22 -31.56
CA VAL A 225 12.15 -1.66 -31.38
C VAL A 225 11.26 -0.88 -32.35
N ALA A 226 10.50 -1.60 -33.17
CA ALA A 226 9.81 -0.98 -34.31
C ALA A 226 8.50 -0.26 -33.94
N PHE A 227 7.82 -0.71 -32.89
CA PHE A 227 6.55 -0.15 -32.40
C PHE A 227 6.29 -0.63 -30.96
N GLN A 228 5.40 0.07 -30.25
CA GLN A 228 4.93 -0.35 -28.94
C GLN A 228 3.40 -0.30 -28.82
N ILE A 229 2.83 -1.28 -28.15
CA ILE A 229 1.42 -1.35 -27.77
C ILE A 229 1.34 -1.26 -26.25
N LEU A 230 0.63 -0.27 -25.73
CA LEU A 230 0.50 0.04 -24.32
C LEU A 230 -0.95 -0.15 -23.86
N LEU A 231 -1.18 -1.19 -23.06
CA LEU A 231 -2.48 -1.48 -22.45
C LEU A 231 -2.55 -0.90 -21.05
N SER A 232 -3.52 -0.03 -20.81
CA SER A 232 -3.75 0.63 -19.52
C SER A 232 -2.43 1.05 -18.84
N PRO A 233 -1.60 1.87 -19.52
CA PRO A 233 -0.22 2.10 -19.10
C PRO A 233 -0.12 2.87 -17.78
N MET A 234 0.82 2.43 -16.94
CA MET A 234 1.29 3.17 -15.77
C MET A 234 2.55 3.94 -16.15
N VAL A 235 2.40 5.20 -16.55
CA VAL A 235 3.55 5.95 -17.10
C VAL A 235 4.34 6.76 -16.08
N PHE A 236 3.73 7.09 -14.93
CA PHE A 236 4.38 7.80 -13.83
C PHE A 236 5.09 6.84 -12.88
N SER A 237 5.98 7.35 -12.02
CA SER A 237 6.74 6.52 -11.08
C SER A 237 5.83 5.63 -10.24
N PRO A 238 6.28 4.45 -9.76
CA PRO A 238 5.45 3.58 -8.94
C PRO A 238 4.88 4.27 -7.70
N ARG A 239 5.62 5.20 -7.07
CA ARG A 239 5.11 6.03 -5.97
C ARG A 239 3.89 6.85 -6.37
N GLN A 240 3.96 7.53 -7.52
CA GLN A 240 2.87 8.39 -7.99
C GLN A 240 1.68 7.58 -8.48
N SER A 241 1.93 6.53 -9.26
CA SER A 241 0.89 5.69 -9.85
C SER A 241 0.14 4.88 -8.79
N LEU A 242 0.84 4.26 -7.83
CA LEU A 242 0.18 3.55 -6.72
C LEU A 242 -0.49 4.54 -5.75
N GLY A 243 0.14 5.69 -5.51
CA GLY A 243 -0.47 6.76 -4.72
C GLY A 243 -1.76 7.28 -5.35
N PHE A 244 -1.80 7.45 -6.66
CA PHE A 244 -3.00 7.81 -7.43
C PHE A 244 -4.07 6.72 -7.30
N PHE A 245 -3.72 5.48 -7.65
CA PHE A 245 -4.65 4.33 -7.62
C PHE A 245 -5.34 4.19 -6.26
N VAL A 246 -4.56 4.14 -5.18
CA VAL A 246 -5.12 3.98 -3.83
C VAL A 246 -5.92 5.22 -3.42
N THR A 247 -5.50 6.43 -3.82
CA THR A 247 -6.26 7.65 -3.51
C THR A 247 -7.60 7.71 -4.24
N GLN A 248 -7.60 7.38 -5.53
CA GLN A 248 -8.80 7.33 -6.36
C GLN A 248 -9.78 6.29 -5.80
N ASP A 249 -9.30 5.09 -5.47
CA ASP A 249 -10.15 4.04 -4.93
C ASP A 249 -10.70 4.36 -3.55
N PHE A 250 -9.93 5.00 -2.66
CA PHE A 250 -10.45 5.45 -1.37
C PHE A 250 -11.56 6.49 -1.55
N THR A 251 -11.39 7.40 -2.51
CA THR A 251 -12.38 8.43 -2.83
C THR A 251 -13.66 7.80 -3.38
N LEU A 252 -13.52 6.85 -4.33
CA LEU A 252 -14.64 6.12 -4.92
C LEU A 252 -15.35 5.20 -3.91
N ALA A 253 -14.61 4.59 -2.97
CA ALA A 253 -15.17 3.76 -1.91
C ALA A 253 -15.92 4.58 -0.83
N GLY A 254 -15.79 5.92 -0.82
CA GLY A 254 -16.41 6.77 0.19
C GLY A 254 -15.70 6.71 1.55
N ALA A 255 -14.40 6.39 1.56
CA ALA A 255 -13.60 6.42 2.78
C ALA A 255 -13.50 7.85 3.32
N ASN A 256 -13.54 8.01 4.65
CA ASN A 256 -13.35 9.33 5.26
C ASN A 256 -11.98 9.93 4.89
N ASP A 257 -11.92 11.26 4.70
CA ASP A 257 -10.70 12.02 4.36
C ASP A 257 -9.51 11.71 5.29
N GLY A 258 -9.79 11.37 6.54
CA GLY A 258 -8.79 10.90 7.48
C GLY A 258 -8.07 9.63 7.04
N TYR A 259 -8.81 8.60 6.60
CA TYR A 259 -8.23 7.38 6.04
C TYR A 259 -7.53 7.66 4.70
N GLN A 260 -8.09 8.53 3.87
CA GLN A 260 -7.44 8.99 2.65
C GLN A 260 -6.05 9.57 2.97
N SER A 261 -5.93 10.42 3.99
CA SER A 261 -4.64 11.01 4.40
C SER A 261 -3.56 9.99 4.82
N ILE A 262 -3.92 8.75 5.18
CA ILE A 262 -2.96 7.67 5.44
C ILE A 262 -2.19 7.30 4.16
N VAL A 263 -2.87 7.30 3.01
CA VAL A 263 -2.29 6.99 1.70
C VAL A 263 -1.10 7.90 1.42
N GLN A 264 -1.25 9.21 1.62
CA GLN A 264 -0.15 10.17 1.39
C GLN A 264 1.03 9.91 2.31
N ARG A 265 0.79 9.50 3.55
CA ARG A 265 1.87 9.21 4.51
C ARG A 265 2.61 7.94 4.13
N VAL A 266 1.89 6.89 3.75
CA VAL A 266 2.48 5.62 3.27
C VAL A 266 3.31 5.86 2.01
N PHE A 267 2.74 6.51 1.00
CA PHE A 267 3.45 6.79 -0.26
C PHE A 267 4.42 7.98 -0.18
N SER A 268 4.54 8.66 0.96
CA SER A 268 5.65 9.58 1.24
C SER A 268 6.77 8.94 2.06
N ALA A 269 6.67 7.65 2.40
CA ALA A 269 7.74 6.94 3.07
C ALA A 269 9.00 6.92 2.18
N ASP A 270 10.15 7.18 2.79
CA ASP A 270 11.47 7.02 2.18
C ASP A 270 11.81 5.52 2.16
N THR A 271 11.45 4.88 1.05
CA THR A 271 11.55 3.44 0.83
C THR A 271 13.00 2.98 0.66
N ASP A 272 13.90 3.88 0.26
CA ASP A 272 15.33 3.62 0.13
C ASP A 272 15.98 3.23 1.46
N LEU A 273 15.45 3.71 2.59
CA LEU A 273 15.86 3.29 3.94
C LEU A 273 15.71 1.77 4.17
N PHE A 274 14.90 1.09 3.35
CA PHE A 274 14.61 -0.33 3.43
C PHE A 274 15.07 -1.10 2.20
N SER A 275 15.97 -0.52 1.40
CA SER A 275 16.47 -1.10 0.14
C SER A 275 15.38 -1.30 -0.92
N LEU A 276 14.33 -0.48 -0.89
CA LEU A 276 13.25 -0.44 -1.88
C LEU A 276 13.40 0.81 -2.76
N THR A 277 14.33 0.74 -3.71
CA THR A 277 14.76 1.87 -4.58
C THR A 277 13.94 1.99 -5.87
N ASN A 278 12.94 1.13 -6.05
CA ASN A 278 12.15 1.00 -7.27
C ASN A 278 10.86 1.86 -7.24
N PHE A 279 10.66 2.71 -6.23
CA PHE A 279 9.44 3.54 -6.12
C PHE A 279 9.52 4.87 -6.89
N ASP A 280 10.73 5.41 -7.05
CA ASP A 280 10.98 6.71 -7.67
C ASP A 280 11.71 6.55 -9.02
N LEU A 281 11.23 5.60 -9.83
CA LEU A 281 11.76 5.36 -11.17
C LEU A 281 11.47 6.55 -12.09
N ASP A 282 12.42 6.83 -12.97
CA ASP A 282 12.28 7.80 -14.05
C ASP A 282 11.83 7.09 -15.33
N THR A 283 10.51 7.08 -15.55
CA THR A 283 9.83 6.31 -16.60
C THR A 283 9.32 7.17 -17.76
N LEU A 284 9.33 8.50 -17.63
CA LEU A 284 8.86 9.44 -18.64
C LEU A 284 10.02 10.08 -19.40
N LYS A 285 10.74 9.25 -20.16
CA LYS A 285 11.84 9.71 -21.00
C LYS A 285 11.41 9.73 -22.47
N PRO A 286 11.64 10.83 -23.21
CA PRO A 286 11.20 10.94 -24.61
C PRO A 286 11.65 9.79 -25.51
N ALA A 287 12.88 9.29 -25.34
CA ALA A 287 13.42 8.18 -26.13
C ALA A 287 12.53 6.93 -26.11
N ALA A 288 11.87 6.64 -24.98
CA ALA A 288 10.95 5.50 -24.87
C ALA A 288 9.65 5.66 -25.66
N TYR A 289 9.38 6.85 -26.21
CA TYR A 289 8.18 7.19 -26.98
C TYR A 289 8.52 7.63 -28.41
N ALA A 290 9.74 7.35 -28.88
CA ALA A 290 10.20 7.70 -30.22
C ALA A 290 9.61 6.82 -31.35
N VAL A 291 8.92 5.73 -30.99
CA VAL A 291 8.39 4.72 -31.92
C VAL A 291 6.86 4.82 -32.04
N PRO A 292 6.25 4.39 -33.16
CA PRO A 292 4.81 4.29 -33.29
C PRO A 292 4.17 3.61 -32.07
N THR A 293 3.17 4.26 -31.48
CA THR A 293 2.62 3.87 -30.17
C THR A 293 1.11 3.74 -30.22
N PHE A 294 0.59 2.56 -29.90
CA PHE A 294 -0.84 2.34 -29.64
C PHE A 294 -1.09 2.36 -28.14
N VAL A 295 -2.10 3.09 -27.69
CA VAL A 295 -2.51 3.18 -26.29
C VAL A 295 -3.97 2.78 -26.18
N ALA A 296 -4.25 1.84 -25.31
CA ALA A 296 -5.59 1.30 -25.13
C ALA A 296 -6.01 1.38 -23.66
N TYR A 297 -7.15 2.02 -23.37
CA TYR A 297 -7.72 2.13 -22.03
C TYR A 297 -9.13 1.57 -21.97
N GLY A 298 -9.51 1.08 -20.79
CA GLY A 298 -10.87 0.71 -20.47
C GLY A 298 -11.55 1.87 -19.76
N SER A 299 -12.78 2.21 -20.14
CA SER A 299 -13.48 3.33 -19.51
C SER A 299 -13.81 3.07 -18.02
N LYS A 300 -13.71 1.82 -17.54
CA LYS A 300 -13.85 1.44 -16.13
C LYS A 300 -12.51 1.23 -15.43
N ASP A 301 -11.38 1.45 -16.09
CA ASP A 301 -10.08 1.36 -15.44
C ASP A 301 -9.88 2.54 -14.47
N VAL A 302 -10.06 2.25 -13.19
CA VAL A 302 -9.83 3.20 -12.09
C VAL A 302 -8.41 3.12 -11.52
N MET A 303 -7.56 2.20 -12.02
CA MET A 303 -6.21 1.99 -11.54
C MET A 303 -5.20 2.97 -12.14
N THR A 304 -5.47 3.47 -13.35
CA THR A 304 -4.54 4.32 -14.09
C THR A 304 -5.01 5.77 -14.16
N ALA A 305 -4.05 6.70 -14.10
CA ALA A 305 -4.31 8.12 -14.32
C ALA A 305 -4.46 8.38 -15.83
N GLN A 306 -5.58 7.97 -16.43
CA GLN A 306 -5.74 7.92 -17.89
C GLN A 306 -5.51 9.28 -18.57
N VAL A 307 -6.10 10.35 -18.03
CA VAL A 307 -6.04 11.69 -18.62
C VAL A 307 -4.62 12.25 -18.53
N ASP A 308 -4.01 12.21 -17.34
CA ASP A 308 -2.63 12.68 -17.16
C ASP A 308 -1.62 11.78 -17.88
N GLY A 309 -1.90 10.47 -17.96
CA GLY A 309 -1.09 9.48 -18.65
C GLY A 309 -1.04 9.71 -20.15
N VAL A 310 -2.19 9.90 -20.81
CA VAL A 310 -2.24 10.23 -22.25
C VAL A 310 -1.52 11.54 -22.54
N ARG A 311 -1.72 12.57 -21.72
CA ARG A 311 -0.98 13.84 -21.87
C ARG A 311 0.53 13.63 -21.77
N ALA A 312 0.98 12.82 -20.81
CA ALA A 312 2.41 12.53 -20.63
C ALA A 312 2.99 11.73 -21.80
N ILE A 313 2.26 10.73 -22.31
CA ILE A 313 2.66 9.95 -23.49
C ILE A 313 2.80 10.86 -24.71
N LEU A 314 1.76 11.65 -25.03
CA LEU A 314 1.78 12.58 -26.16
C LEU A 314 2.90 13.61 -26.04
N HIS A 315 3.09 14.17 -24.84
CA HIS A 315 4.17 15.12 -24.59
C HIS A 315 5.55 14.50 -24.87
N ASN A 316 5.84 13.32 -24.34
CA ASN A 316 7.12 12.65 -24.53
C ASN A 316 7.34 12.18 -25.97
N ALA A 317 6.29 11.69 -26.64
CA ALA A 317 6.35 11.33 -28.05
C ALA A 317 6.70 12.57 -28.92
N HIS A 318 6.02 13.70 -28.71
CA HIS A 318 6.32 14.93 -29.45
C HIS A 318 7.74 15.46 -29.16
N GLN A 319 8.24 15.34 -27.93
CA GLN A 319 9.63 15.67 -27.59
C GLN A 319 10.64 14.78 -28.34
N ALA A 320 10.27 13.54 -28.64
CA ALA A 320 11.04 12.62 -29.48
C ALA A 320 10.75 12.75 -30.99
N ASN A 321 10.03 13.79 -31.39
CA ASN A 321 9.58 14.03 -32.77
C ASN A 321 8.70 12.89 -33.34
N ASN A 322 8.00 12.17 -32.47
CA ASN A 322 7.02 11.15 -32.82
C ASN A 322 5.60 11.71 -32.70
N TRP A 323 4.88 11.71 -33.83
CA TRP A 323 3.48 12.11 -33.92
C TRP A 323 2.54 10.92 -34.20
N ASP A 324 3.11 9.72 -34.26
CA ASP A 324 2.40 8.48 -34.56
C ASP A 324 1.92 7.79 -33.28
N VAL A 325 1.04 8.48 -32.55
CA VAL A 325 0.41 7.98 -31.32
C VAL A 325 -1.09 7.83 -31.54
N THR A 326 -1.58 6.61 -31.37
CA THR A 326 -3.00 6.27 -31.51
C THR A 326 -3.54 5.84 -30.16
N VAL A 327 -4.59 6.52 -29.69
CA VAL A 327 -5.24 6.29 -28.40
C VAL A 327 -6.66 5.79 -28.65
N ARG A 328 -7.03 4.70 -27.98
CA ARG A 328 -8.36 4.12 -27.98
C ARG A 328 -8.87 3.91 -26.56
N SER A 329 -10.09 4.35 -26.29
CA SER A 329 -10.77 4.08 -25.03
C SER A 329 -12.03 3.27 -25.29
N TYR A 330 -12.09 2.09 -24.68
CA TYR A 330 -13.18 1.14 -24.91
C TYR A 330 -14.23 1.26 -23.80
N PRO A 331 -15.50 1.51 -24.16
CA PRO A 331 -16.56 1.63 -23.19
C PRO A 331 -16.75 0.31 -22.43
N VAL A 332 -17.03 0.41 -21.13
CA VAL A 332 -17.37 -0.73 -20.24
C VAL A 332 -16.21 -1.68 -19.94
N ALA A 333 -15.08 -1.57 -20.63
CA ALA A 333 -13.90 -2.41 -20.42
C ALA A 333 -13.19 -2.08 -19.10
N ASN A 334 -12.70 -3.12 -18.41
CA ASN A 334 -11.90 -3.02 -17.19
C ASN A 334 -10.41 -2.71 -17.47
N HIS A 335 -9.55 -2.81 -16.46
CA HIS A 335 -8.12 -2.47 -16.56
C HIS A 335 -7.37 -3.36 -17.56
N VAL A 336 -7.82 -4.61 -17.78
CA VAL A 336 -7.27 -5.52 -18.80
C VAL A 336 -8.09 -5.57 -20.11
N LEU A 337 -8.96 -4.59 -20.34
CA LEU A 337 -9.87 -4.44 -21.49
C LEU A 337 -10.85 -5.59 -21.71
N ARG A 338 -11.25 -6.25 -20.62
CA ARG A 338 -12.27 -7.30 -20.63
C ARG A 338 -13.61 -6.78 -20.11
N LEU A 339 -14.67 -7.50 -20.47
CA LEU A 339 -16.02 -7.32 -19.97
C LEU A 339 -16.21 -8.20 -18.73
N GLY A 340 -16.45 -7.59 -17.56
CA GLY A 340 -16.69 -8.32 -16.31
C GLY A 340 -15.63 -8.11 -15.24
N ASP A 341 -15.67 -8.93 -14.20
CA ASP A 341 -14.75 -8.91 -13.05
C ASP A 341 -13.39 -9.54 -13.41
N GLU A 342 -12.29 -8.90 -13.06
CA GLU A 342 -10.94 -9.37 -13.37
C GLU A 342 -10.53 -10.64 -12.61
N SER A 343 -11.21 -10.96 -11.50
CA SER A 343 -11.00 -12.20 -10.77
C SER A 343 -11.56 -13.44 -11.49
N GLU A 344 -12.42 -13.25 -12.49
CA GLU A 344 -12.97 -14.36 -13.28
C GLU A 344 -12.13 -14.65 -14.53
N ALA A 345 -11.74 -15.91 -14.68
CA ALA A 345 -10.99 -16.36 -15.85
C ALA A 345 -11.89 -16.49 -17.08
N GLY A 346 -11.38 -16.08 -18.24
CA GLY A 346 -12.04 -16.29 -19.54
C GLY A 346 -13.13 -15.26 -19.88
N THR A 347 -13.15 -14.11 -19.20
CA THR A 347 -14.02 -12.99 -19.58
C THR A 347 -13.68 -12.48 -20.99
N PRO A 348 -14.67 -12.16 -21.83
CA PRO A 348 -14.42 -11.69 -23.20
C PRO A 348 -13.79 -10.30 -23.20
N PHE A 349 -13.03 -9.95 -24.25
CA PHE A 349 -12.56 -8.58 -24.46
C PHE A 349 -13.71 -7.65 -24.82
N ALA A 350 -13.48 -6.33 -24.66
CA ALA A 350 -14.33 -5.33 -25.29
C ALA A 350 -14.34 -5.54 -26.82
N ASP A 351 -15.53 -5.53 -27.41
CA ASP A 351 -15.79 -6.10 -28.74
C ASP A 351 -14.79 -5.67 -29.83
N ALA A 352 -14.56 -4.36 -29.98
CA ALA A 352 -13.70 -3.82 -31.05
C ALA A 352 -12.19 -3.92 -30.76
N TYR A 353 -11.80 -4.05 -29.48
CA TYR A 353 -10.42 -3.84 -29.04
C TYR A 353 -9.38 -4.67 -29.81
N VAL A 354 -9.61 -5.97 -29.92
CA VAL A 354 -8.61 -6.86 -30.52
C VAL A 354 -8.47 -6.61 -32.02
N ASN A 355 -9.57 -6.26 -32.70
CA ASN A 355 -9.54 -5.95 -34.13
C ASN A 355 -8.82 -4.62 -34.36
N ASP A 356 -9.17 -3.57 -33.61
CA ASP A 356 -8.54 -2.24 -33.70
C ASP A 356 -7.03 -2.30 -33.46
N LEU A 357 -6.61 -3.07 -32.45
CA LEU A 357 -5.20 -3.32 -32.18
C LEU A 357 -4.49 -4.02 -33.34
N ILE A 358 -5.12 -5.05 -33.91
CA ILE A 358 -4.54 -5.82 -35.01
C ILE A 358 -4.43 -4.95 -36.25
N ASP A 359 -5.49 -4.21 -36.60
CA ASP A 359 -5.51 -3.32 -37.76
C ASP A 359 -4.47 -2.20 -37.62
N TRP A 360 -4.33 -1.65 -36.40
CA TRP A 360 -3.25 -0.73 -36.07
C TRP A 360 -1.86 -1.35 -36.29
N ALA A 361 -1.61 -2.53 -35.73
CA ALA A 361 -0.30 -3.17 -35.80
C ALA A 361 0.06 -3.57 -37.24
N VAL A 362 -0.90 -4.12 -37.99
CA VAL A 362 -0.72 -4.52 -39.39
C VAL A 362 -0.45 -3.30 -40.26
N GLY A 363 -1.25 -2.23 -40.15
CA GLY A 363 -1.04 -1.00 -40.93
C GLY A 363 0.29 -0.32 -40.61
N THR A 364 0.65 -0.24 -39.32
CA THR A 364 1.91 0.34 -38.86
C THR A 364 3.12 -0.44 -39.38
N THR A 365 3.10 -1.78 -39.28
CA THR A 365 4.21 -2.62 -39.76
C THR A 365 4.27 -2.72 -41.29
N ALA A 366 3.16 -2.45 -41.99
CA ALA A 366 3.15 -2.26 -43.44
C ALA A 366 3.75 -0.91 -43.87
N GLY A 367 3.97 0.02 -42.94
CA GLY A 367 4.48 1.37 -43.21
C GLY A 367 3.42 2.31 -43.81
N TYR A 368 2.14 2.02 -43.56
CA TYR A 368 1.05 2.85 -44.05
C TYR A 368 0.75 4.01 -43.12
N THR A 369 0.14 5.07 -43.67
CA THR A 369 -0.28 6.25 -42.89
C THR A 369 -1.69 6.04 -42.37
N GLN A 370 -1.90 6.17 -41.06
CA GLN A 370 -3.23 6.07 -40.45
C GLN A 370 -4.14 7.20 -40.95
N THR A 371 -5.38 6.86 -41.28
CA THR A 371 -6.42 7.78 -41.75
C THR A 371 -7.53 8.02 -40.74
N SER A 372 -7.76 7.10 -39.80
CA SER A 372 -8.71 7.33 -38.72
C SER A 372 -8.13 8.26 -37.64
N GLU A 373 -9.03 8.84 -36.84
CA GLU A 373 -8.67 9.77 -35.78
C GLU A 373 -7.67 9.17 -34.78
N ARG A 374 -6.71 10.00 -34.36
CA ARG A 374 -5.64 9.57 -33.44
C ARG A 374 -6.15 9.30 -32.03
N VAL A 375 -7.19 9.99 -31.58
CA VAL A 375 -7.79 9.78 -30.24
C VAL A 375 -9.29 9.55 -30.40
N ALA A 376 -9.73 8.31 -30.14
CA ALA A 376 -11.10 7.87 -30.42
C ALA A 376 -11.65 6.90 -29.36
N GLY A 377 -12.97 6.68 -29.40
CA GLY A 377 -13.72 5.86 -28.44
C GLY A 377 -14.36 6.68 -27.33
N ALA A 378 -14.53 6.09 -26.15
CA ALA A 378 -15.13 6.77 -25.01
C ALA A 378 -14.24 7.93 -24.49
N GLY A 379 -14.85 9.02 -24.01
CA GLY A 379 -14.11 10.08 -23.33
C GLY A 379 -13.32 9.54 -22.13
N LEU A 380 -12.07 9.97 -21.97
CA LEU A 380 -11.26 9.61 -20.80
C LEU A 380 -11.70 10.42 -19.59
N TYR A 381 -11.79 9.77 -18.44
CA TYR A 381 -12.16 10.41 -17.18
C TYR A 381 -11.18 10.02 -16.09
N GLN A 382 -10.82 10.99 -15.25
CA GLN A 382 -9.93 10.82 -14.11
C GLN A 382 -10.47 11.62 -12.94
N SER A 383 -10.82 10.95 -11.84
CA SER A 383 -11.57 11.57 -10.74
C SER A 383 -10.77 12.63 -9.97
N ILE A 384 -9.46 12.43 -9.88
CA ILE A 384 -8.51 13.27 -9.14
C ILE A 384 -7.29 13.55 -10.01
N GLY A 385 -6.50 14.56 -9.68
CA GLY A 385 -5.18 14.79 -10.26
C GLY A 385 -4.17 13.73 -9.83
N LEU A 386 -3.13 13.53 -10.65
CA LEU A 386 -1.96 12.77 -10.22
C LEU A 386 -1.36 13.44 -8.95
N PRO A 387 -1.08 12.68 -7.87
CA PRO A 387 -0.59 13.23 -6.62
C PRO A 387 0.89 13.65 -6.71
N GLY A 388 1.16 14.77 -7.40
CA GLY A 388 2.51 15.28 -7.67
C GLY A 388 3.31 15.71 -6.42
N ALA A 389 2.65 15.83 -5.27
CA ALA A 389 3.30 16.14 -3.99
C ALA A 389 3.95 14.93 -3.30
N LEU A 390 3.68 13.70 -3.78
CA LEU A 390 4.26 12.48 -3.25
C LEU A 390 5.75 12.40 -3.56
N LYS A 391 6.55 12.43 -2.50
CA LYS A 391 8.00 12.26 -2.54
C LYS A 391 8.49 11.64 -1.25
N ALA A 392 9.64 10.99 -1.28
CA ALA A 392 10.28 10.44 -0.11
C ALA A 392 10.49 11.52 0.99
N ARG A 393 10.06 11.22 2.22
CA ARG A 393 10.21 12.09 3.41
C ARG A 393 10.97 11.35 4.50
N ARG A 394 12.30 11.39 4.43
CA ARG A 394 13.21 10.65 5.32
C ARG A 394 12.94 10.84 6.81
N VAL A 395 12.82 12.10 7.26
CA VAL A 395 12.60 12.42 8.68
C VAL A 395 11.26 11.88 9.18
N GLY A 396 10.19 12.09 8.41
CA GLY A 396 8.85 11.57 8.74
C GLY A 396 8.83 10.04 8.76
N THR A 397 9.60 9.40 7.87
CA THR A 397 9.73 7.95 7.80
C THR A 397 10.43 7.39 9.02
N ILE A 398 11.59 7.93 9.41
CA ILE A 398 12.33 7.50 10.60
C ILE A 398 11.46 7.67 11.86
N TYR A 399 10.81 8.82 12.00
CA TYR A 399 9.88 9.07 13.11
C TYR A 399 8.74 8.05 13.14
N GLY A 400 8.10 7.81 11.99
CA GLY A 400 7.06 6.80 11.83
C GLY A 400 7.53 5.41 12.26
N VAL A 401 8.69 4.96 11.78
CA VAL A 401 9.29 3.67 12.16
C VAL A 401 9.49 3.57 13.66
N ILE A 402 10.09 4.59 14.28
CA ILE A 402 10.34 4.60 15.73
C ILE A 402 9.02 4.46 16.50
N VAL A 403 8.00 5.22 16.13
CA VAL A 403 6.68 5.15 16.78
C VAL A 403 6.05 3.77 16.62
N HIS A 404 6.06 3.19 15.43
CA HIS A 404 5.46 1.88 15.16
C HIS A 404 6.19 0.75 15.90
N VAL A 405 7.52 0.70 15.81
CA VAL A 405 8.33 -0.30 16.50
C VAL A 405 8.17 -0.17 18.01
N ALA A 406 8.19 1.05 18.55
CA ALA A 406 7.96 1.29 19.97
C ALA A 406 6.58 0.77 20.41
N VAL A 407 5.50 1.10 19.68
CA VAL A 407 4.15 0.62 20.00
C VAL A 407 4.07 -0.90 19.99
N VAL A 408 4.61 -1.57 18.98
CA VAL A 408 4.61 -3.05 18.89
C VAL A 408 5.36 -3.68 20.07
N LEU A 409 6.58 -3.22 20.35
CA LEU A 409 7.39 -3.75 21.45
C LEU A 409 6.74 -3.49 22.82
N LEU A 410 6.16 -2.31 23.02
CA LEU A 410 5.48 -1.93 24.25
C LEU A 410 4.18 -2.71 24.46
N LEU A 411 3.39 -2.93 23.40
CA LEU A 411 2.18 -3.78 23.45
C LEU A 411 2.55 -5.22 23.78
N MET A 412 3.60 -5.77 23.16
CA MET A 412 4.09 -7.12 23.45
C MET A 412 4.56 -7.24 24.91
N ALA A 413 5.41 -6.32 25.38
CA ALA A 413 5.90 -6.31 26.76
C ALA A 413 4.74 -6.15 27.77
N SER A 414 3.77 -5.28 27.47
CA SER A 414 2.58 -5.07 28.31
C SER A 414 1.71 -6.32 28.37
N THR A 415 1.54 -7.01 27.25
CA THR A 415 0.77 -8.25 27.16
C THR A 415 1.44 -9.36 27.95
N ILE A 416 2.74 -9.57 27.78
CA ILE A 416 3.53 -10.56 28.53
C ILE A 416 3.44 -10.28 30.04
N LEU A 417 3.69 -9.03 30.46
CA LEU A 417 3.64 -8.68 31.87
C LEU A 417 2.21 -8.80 32.45
N GLY A 418 1.19 -8.48 31.64
CA GLY A 418 -0.21 -8.69 31.97
C GLY A 418 -0.56 -10.17 32.17
N LEU A 419 -0.07 -11.06 31.31
CA LEU A 419 -0.21 -12.51 31.44
C LEU A 419 0.52 -13.05 32.67
N VAL A 420 1.73 -12.57 32.96
CA VAL A 420 2.46 -12.92 34.20
C VAL A 420 1.69 -12.48 35.43
N ALA A 421 1.15 -11.25 35.44
CA ALA A 421 0.32 -10.75 36.52
C ALA A 421 -0.97 -11.58 36.70
N LEU A 422 -1.61 -11.98 35.60
CA LEU A 422 -2.81 -12.83 35.60
C LEU A 422 -2.48 -14.23 36.12
N GLY A 423 -1.43 -14.87 35.61
CA GLY A 423 -0.97 -16.20 36.05
C GLY A 423 -0.62 -16.21 37.53
N ARG A 424 0.12 -15.20 38.01
CA ARG A 424 0.44 -15.04 39.43
C ARG A 424 -0.82 -14.82 40.28
N LYS A 425 -1.79 -14.05 39.78
CA LYS A 425 -3.09 -13.86 40.44
C LYS A 425 -3.89 -15.15 40.53
N ILE A 426 -3.92 -15.96 39.47
CA ILE A 426 -4.60 -17.25 39.46
C ILE A 426 -3.92 -18.22 40.42
N ALA A 427 -2.59 -18.36 40.36
CA ALA A 427 -1.81 -19.24 41.21
C ALA A 427 -1.96 -18.90 42.70
N LEU A 428 -1.79 -17.62 43.08
CA LEU A 428 -1.95 -17.18 44.46
C LEU A 428 -3.40 -17.33 44.95
N ASN A 429 -4.40 -17.09 44.10
CA ASN A 429 -5.80 -17.33 44.47
C ASN A 429 -6.10 -18.82 44.64
N ALA A 430 -5.51 -19.70 43.82
CA ALA A 430 -5.66 -21.14 43.95
C ALA A 430 -5.03 -21.66 45.25
N GLN A 431 -3.81 -21.22 45.55
CA GLN A 431 -3.13 -21.50 46.83
C GLN A 431 -3.94 -20.97 48.02
N TRP A 432 -4.42 -19.73 47.95
CA TRP A 432 -5.27 -19.16 49.01
C TRP A 432 -6.57 -19.94 49.20
N ARG A 433 -7.22 -20.40 48.12
CA ARG A 433 -8.42 -21.25 48.22
C ARG A 433 -8.12 -22.59 48.89
N ARG A 434 -6.96 -23.21 48.62
CA ARG A 434 -6.51 -24.45 49.30
C ARG A 434 -6.28 -24.19 50.79
N ASN A 435 -5.44 -23.22 51.13
CA ASN A 435 -5.11 -22.87 52.52
C ASN A 435 -6.35 -22.43 53.32
N ARG A 436 -7.30 -21.72 52.68
CA ARG A 436 -8.57 -21.34 53.30
C ARG A 436 -9.44 -22.56 53.63
N ARG A 437 -9.48 -23.56 52.76
CA ARG A 437 -10.23 -24.81 53.00
C ARG A 437 -9.61 -25.61 54.15
N GLU A 438 -8.29 -25.68 54.20
CA GLU A 438 -7.54 -26.35 55.27
C GLU A 438 -7.71 -25.63 56.61
N ALA A 439 -7.52 -24.31 56.65
CA ALA A 439 -7.73 -23.51 57.87
C ALA A 439 -9.17 -23.63 58.40
N LYS A 440 -10.18 -23.66 57.50
CA LYS A 440 -11.58 -23.87 57.89
C LYS A 440 -11.82 -25.27 58.47
N ARG A 441 -11.16 -26.30 57.95
CA ARG A 441 -11.24 -27.68 58.50
C ARG A 441 -10.53 -27.79 59.85
N ALA A 442 -9.47 -27.03 60.07
CA ALA A 442 -8.66 -27.05 61.28
C ALA A 442 -9.12 -26.06 62.36
N GLY A 443 -10.22 -25.31 62.16
CA GLY A 443 -10.71 -24.31 63.13
C GLY A 443 -9.81 -23.08 63.31
N MET A 444 -8.90 -22.82 62.37
CA MET A 444 -7.92 -21.73 62.45
C MET A 444 -8.42 -20.42 61.82
N LEU A 445 -7.77 -19.32 62.18
CA LEU A 445 -7.98 -18.00 61.55
C LEU A 445 -7.76 -18.08 60.02
N LEU A 446 -8.64 -17.44 59.27
CA LEU A 446 -8.61 -17.48 57.81
C LEU A 446 -7.40 -16.69 57.26
N PRO A 447 -6.63 -17.24 56.31
CA PRO A 447 -5.50 -16.53 55.72
C PRO A 447 -5.98 -15.29 54.96
N ALA A 448 -5.24 -14.18 55.09
CA ALA A 448 -5.51 -12.96 54.34
C ALA A 448 -5.42 -13.20 52.82
N LYS A 449 -6.28 -12.52 52.06
CA LYS A 449 -6.31 -12.67 50.60
C LYS A 449 -5.02 -12.10 50.00
N PRO A 450 -4.32 -12.84 49.12
CA PRO A 450 -3.05 -12.36 48.55
C PRO A 450 -3.27 -11.15 47.64
N VAL A 451 -2.43 -10.14 47.81
CA VAL A 451 -2.43 -8.92 47.00
C VAL A 451 -1.34 -9.05 45.92
N VAL A 452 -1.76 -9.19 44.66
CA VAL A 452 -0.82 -9.40 43.54
C VAL A 452 -0.30 -8.08 42.96
N LEU A 453 -1.21 -7.17 42.63
CA LEU A 453 -0.87 -5.87 42.03
C LEU A 453 -0.94 -4.73 43.05
N GLY A 454 -1.88 -4.78 43.99
CA GLY A 454 -1.93 -3.84 45.11
C GLY A 454 -2.13 -2.38 44.71
N PHE A 455 -2.84 -2.12 43.60
CA PHE A 455 -3.17 -0.76 43.18
C PHE A 455 -3.94 -0.01 44.26
N ALA A 456 -3.54 1.24 44.50
CA ALA A 456 -4.16 2.13 45.46
C ALA A 456 -4.86 3.30 44.74
N HIS A 457 -5.66 4.07 45.47
CA HIS A 457 -6.24 5.35 45.02
C HIS A 457 -7.00 5.30 43.67
N GLY A 458 -7.57 4.13 43.31
CA GLY A 458 -8.31 3.93 42.06
C GLY A 458 -7.46 3.86 40.78
N PHE A 459 -6.12 3.90 40.88
CA PHE A 459 -5.23 3.84 39.70
C PHE A 459 -5.40 2.58 38.86
N GLY A 460 -5.70 1.44 39.50
CA GLY A 460 -5.98 0.19 38.77
C GLY A 460 -7.22 0.25 37.89
N GLY A 461 -8.29 0.90 38.39
CA GLY A 461 -9.52 1.11 37.60
C GLY A 461 -9.29 2.09 36.45
N SER A 462 -8.61 3.21 36.72
CA SER A 462 -8.25 4.18 35.68
C SER A 462 -7.36 3.59 34.60
N LEU A 463 -6.32 2.82 34.98
CA LEU A 463 -5.45 2.14 34.01
C LEU A 463 -6.24 1.13 33.17
N LEU A 464 -7.14 0.36 33.78
CA LEU A 464 -7.98 -0.59 33.05
C LEU A 464 -8.88 0.11 32.04
N THR A 465 -9.60 1.16 32.45
CA THR A 465 -10.47 1.93 31.57
C THR A 465 -9.69 2.56 30.42
N LEU A 466 -8.55 3.20 30.70
CA LEU A 466 -7.66 3.77 29.67
C LEU A 466 -7.16 2.70 28.70
N THR A 467 -6.76 1.54 29.21
CA THR A 467 -6.28 0.43 28.38
C THR A 467 -7.38 -0.08 27.47
N LEU A 468 -8.57 -0.38 28.01
CA LEU A 468 -9.69 -0.91 27.23
C LEU A 468 -10.18 0.09 26.17
N THR A 469 -10.31 1.36 26.53
CA THR A 469 -10.76 2.42 25.60
C THR A 469 -9.75 2.68 24.49
N THR A 470 -8.46 2.74 24.81
CA THR A 470 -7.39 2.95 23.83
C THR A 470 -7.27 1.75 22.88
N LEU A 471 -7.31 0.52 23.40
CA LEU A 471 -7.29 -0.69 22.58
C LEU A 471 -8.56 -0.82 21.73
N ALA A 472 -9.74 -0.44 22.25
CA ALA A 472 -10.98 -0.43 21.47
C ALA A 472 -10.90 0.58 20.31
N ALA A 473 -10.39 1.79 20.56
CA ALA A 473 -10.15 2.78 19.51
C ALA A 473 -9.18 2.24 18.44
N MET A 474 -8.13 1.53 18.86
CA MET A 474 -7.16 0.93 17.95
C MET A 474 -7.77 -0.21 17.12
N LEU A 475 -8.64 -1.04 17.72
CA LEU A 475 -9.37 -2.08 17.00
C LEU A 475 -10.34 -1.47 15.97
N ILE A 476 -11.07 -0.42 16.33
CA ILE A 476 -11.97 0.29 15.41
C ILE A 476 -11.17 0.95 14.29
N PHE A 477 -10.00 1.52 14.59
CA PHE A 477 -9.09 2.09 13.61
C PHE A 477 -8.67 1.05 12.56
N PHE A 478 -8.18 -0.11 13.00
CA PHE A 478 -7.79 -1.20 12.09
C PHE A 478 -8.98 -1.84 11.37
N ALA A 479 -10.15 -1.91 11.99
CA ALA A 479 -11.37 -2.40 11.34
C ALA A 479 -11.82 -1.46 10.21
N GLY A 480 -11.82 -0.15 10.46
CA GLY A 480 -12.13 0.85 9.42
C GLY A 480 -11.10 0.83 8.29
N LEU A 481 -9.80 0.82 8.62
CA LEU A 481 -8.73 0.71 7.61
C LEU A 481 -8.83 -0.59 6.80
N GLY A 482 -9.13 -1.71 7.45
CA GLY A 482 -9.33 -2.99 6.79
C GLY A 482 -10.52 -2.98 5.82
N GLN A 483 -11.63 -2.33 6.18
CA GLN A 483 -12.75 -2.14 5.25
C GLN A 483 -12.37 -1.29 4.05
N VAL A 484 -11.60 -0.22 4.24
CA VAL A 484 -11.12 0.60 3.12
C VAL A 484 -10.25 -0.23 2.18
N ILE A 485 -9.29 -0.98 2.70
CA ILE A 485 -8.42 -1.87 1.89
C ILE A 485 -9.25 -2.88 1.10
N MET A 486 -10.28 -3.48 1.72
CA MET A 486 -11.19 -4.38 1.01
C MET A 486 -12.03 -3.68 -0.06
N GLY A 487 -12.42 -2.42 0.16
CA GLY A 487 -13.11 -1.59 -0.83
C GLY A 487 -12.24 -1.34 -2.06
N VAL A 488 -10.97 -0.97 -1.86
CA VAL A 488 -9.97 -0.80 -2.93
C VAL A 488 -9.79 -2.07 -3.74
N VAL A 489 -9.57 -3.22 -3.07
CA VAL A 489 -9.38 -4.50 -3.78
C VAL A 489 -10.58 -4.83 -4.67
N LYS A 490 -11.81 -4.55 -4.21
CA LYS A 490 -13.02 -4.77 -5.02
C LYS A 490 -13.13 -3.83 -6.22
N LEU A 491 -12.77 -2.56 -6.06
CA LEU A 491 -12.79 -1.58 -7.15
C LEU A 491 -11.73 -1.91 -8.21
N ALA A 492 -10.54 -2.29 -7.77
CA ALA A 492 -9.44 -2.72 -8.63
C ALA A 492 -9.83 -3.90 -9.54
N TRP A 493 -10.65 -4.84 -9.05
CA TRP A 493 -11.16 -5.97 -9.85
C TRP A 493 -12.37 -5.64 -10.73
N GLY A 494 -12.79 -4.37 -10.80
CA GLY A 494 -13.91 -3.92 -11.62
C GLY A 494 -15.27 -3.98 -10.93
N GLY A 495 -15.30 -4.14 -9.61
CA GLY A 495 -16.52 -4.08 -8.80
C GLY A 495 -17.11 -2.67 -8.70
N ALA A 496 -18.40 -2.56 -8.39
CA ALA A 496 -19.06 -1.27 -8.18
C ALA A 496 -18.74 -0.70 -6.78
N PRO A 497 -18.70 0.64 -6.63
CA PRO A 497 -18.61 1.30 -5.33
C PRO A 497 -19.72 0.84 -4.37
N THR A 498 -19.42 0.76 -3.08
CA THR A 498 -20.43 0.41 -2.07
C THR A 498 -21.37 1.59 -1.82
N GLU A 499 -22.68 1.37 -1.92
CA GLU A 499 -23.69 2.41 -1.63
C GLU A 499 -23.73 2.82 -0.14
N THR A 500 -23.19 1.98 0.76
CA THR A 500 -23.15 2.26 2.21
C THR A 500 -21.72 2.12 2.75
N PRO A 501 -20.97 3.22 2.90
CA PRO A 501 -19.58 3.18 3.34
C PRO A 501 -19.33 2.57 4.73
N GLY A 502 -20.37 2.36 5.57
CA GLY A 502 -20.22 1.58 6.80
C GLY A 502 -19.13 2.11 7.74
N VAL A 503 -18.28 1.20 8.26
CA VAL A 503 -17.27 1.53 9.29
C VAL A 503 -16.24 2.51 8.77
N MET A 504 -15.78 2.40 7.52
CA MET A 504 -14.73 3.27 6.96
C MET A 504 -15.08 4.77 6.89
N TYR A 505 -16.38 5.13 6.97
CA TYR A 505 -16.79 6.53 7.03
C TYR A 505 -16.93 7.03 8.48
N TRP A 506 -17.71 6.36 9.31
CA TRP A 506 -18.03 6.87 10.66
C TRP A 506 -16.95 6.58 11.71
N SER A 507 -16.09 5.57 11.50
CA SER A 507 -15.11 5.18 12.51
C SER A 507 -14.11 6.29 12.79
N TRP A 508 -13.68 7.03 11.77
CA TRP A 508 -12.68 8.09 11.93
C TRP A 508 -13.12 9.15 12.95
N PRO A 509 -14.24 9.88 12.78
CA PRO A 509 -14.68 10.88 13.76
C PRO A 509 -15.00 10.26 15.13
N VAL A 510 -15.45 9.00 15.19
CA VAL A 510 -15.65 8.31 16.47
C VAL A 510 -14.33 8.10 17.22
N ILE A 511 -13.28 7.65 16.53
CA ILE A 511 -11.95 7.46 17.13
C ILE A 511 -11.37 8.82 17.54
N GLN A 512 -11.62 9.89 16.78
CA GLN A 512 -11.23 11.25 17.17
C GLN A 512 -11.86 11.68 18.51
N VAL A 513 -13.18 11.52 18.66
CA VAL A 513 -13.89 11.85 19.90
C VAL A 513 -13.40 10.98 21.06
N VAL A 514 -13.28 9.67 20.84
CA VAL A 514 -12.76 8.74 21.85
C VAL A 514 -11.35 9.12 22.27
N SER A 515 -10.49 9.53 21.33
CA SER A 515 -9.13 9.97 21.61
C SER A 515 -9.09 11.23 22.48
N VAL A 516 -9.96 12.21 22.25
CA VAL A 516 -10.12 13.38 23.13
C VAL A 516 -10.51 12.94 24.55
N LEU A 517 -11.47 12.02 24.69
CA LEU A 517 -11.90 11.48 25.98
C LEU A 517 -10.78 10.70 26.68
N VAL A 518 -9.97 9.96 25.93
CA VAL A 518 -8.79 9.25 26.45
C VAL A 518 -7.73 10.24 26.95
N VAL A 519 -7.45 11.32 26.21
CA VAL A 519 -6.52 12.37 26.65
C VAL A 519 -7.05 13.09 27.89
N TRP A 520 -8.36 13.31 27.99
CA TRP A 520 -9.00 13.81 29.21
C TRP A 520 -8.85 12.85 30.39
N ALA A 521 -9.03 11.55 30.17
CA ALA A 521 -8.80 10.55 31.20
C ALA A 521 -7.32 10.50 31.65
N TRP A 522 -6.37 10.70 30.73
CA TRP A 522 -4.95 10.87 31.04
C TRP A 522 -4.67 12.08 31.93
N SER A 523 -5.26 13.23 31.63
CA SER A 523 -5.09 14.43 32.45
C SER A 523 -5.55 14.21 33.90
N ARG A 524 -6.60 13.41 34.09
CA ARG A 524 -7.11 13.01 35.41
C ARG A 524 -6.17 12.04 36.13
N VAL A 525 -5.49 11.14 35.41
CA VAL A 525 -4.46 10.26 35.99
C VAL A 525 -3.25 11.06 36.46
N PHE A 526 -2.74 11.98 35.65
CA PHE A 526 -1.64 12.87 36.04
C PHE A 526 -2.02 13.79 37.20
N MET A 527 -3.22 14.38 37.16
CA MET A 527 -3.73 15.19 38.27
C MET A 527 -3.78 14.38 39.57
N ARG A 528 -4.26 13.13 39.55
CA ARG A 528 -4.25 12.26 40.73
C ARG A 528 -2.85 11.95 41.24
N LEU A 529 -1.87 11.77 40.35
CA LEU A 529 -0.46 11.62 40.73
C LEU A 529 0.05 12.86 41.47
N ILE A 530 -0.28 14.06 40.97
CA ILE A 530 0.08 15.33 41.60
C ILE A 530 -0.63 15.50 42.96
N GLU A 531 -1.93 15.20 43.04
CA GLU A 531 -2.72 15.27 44.29
C GLU A 531 -2.12 14.37 45.38
N VAL A 532 -1.77 13.12 45.03
CA VAL A 532 -1.13 12.18 45.97
C VAL A 532 0.27 12.65 46.36
N ALA A 533 1.04 13.23 45.44
CA ALA A 533 2.37 13.78 45.74
C ALA A 533 2.30 15.03 46.63
N TRP A 534 1.30 15.90 46.41
CA TRP A 534 1.03 17.10 47.20
C TRP A 534 0.66 16.76 48.65
N HIS A 535 -0.30 15.83 48.85
CA HIS A 535 -0.71 15.39 50.18
C HIS A 535 0.41 14.76 51.00
N ARG A 536 1.48 14.30 50.36
CA ARG A 536 2.64 13.67 51.00
C ARG A 536 3.83 14.62 51.19
N GLY A 537 3.69 15.89 50.83
CA GLY A 537 4.75 16.89 50.98
C GLY A 537 5.96 16.66 50.08
N LEU A 538 5.80 15.95 48.96
CA LEU A 538 6.87 15.73 47.97
C LEU A 538 7.10 16.96 47.08
N ILE A 539 6.09 17.81 46.95
CA ILE A 539 6.11 19.04 46.15
C ILE A 539 6.40 20.27 47.06
N GLN A 540 6.60 20.07 48.36
CA GLN A 540 7.00 21.11 49.32
C GLN A 540 8.53 21.21 49.38
N LEU A 541 9.08 22.44 49.46
CA LEU A 541 10.52 22.69 49.62
C LEU A 541 10.84 23.07 51.08
N PRO A 542 11.68 22.30 51.80
CA PRO A 542 12.38 21.08 51.37
C PRO A 542 11.48 19.83 51.44
N PRO A 543 11.65 18.86 50.52
CA PRO A 543 10.85 17.64 50.50
C PRO A 543 11.14 16.77 51.73
N ARG A 544 10.11 16.18 52.32
CA ARG A 544 10.26 15.30 53.50
C ARG A 544 11.05 14.03 53.15
N ARG A 545 12.30 13.91 53.62
CA ARG A 545 13.20 12.76 53.35
C ARG A 545 12.59 11.40 53.71
N GLU A 546 11.75 11.32 54.73
CA GLU A 546 11.04 10.09 55.14
C GLU A 546 9.99 9.63 54.12
N ALA A 547 9.32 10.55 53.43
CA ALA A 547 8.30 10.24 52.43
C ALA A 547 8.92 9.58 51.18
N VAL A 548 10.10 10.02 50.76
CA VAL A 548 10.83 9.42 49.61
C VAL A 548 11.24 7.97 49.92
N ARG A 549 11.77 7.71 51.12
CA ARG A 549 12.18 6.36 51.56
C ARG A 549 10.99 5.41 51.64
N ASN A 550 9.85 5.85 52.19
CA ASN A 550 8.64 5.03 52.37
C ASN A 550 7.91 4.67 51.06
N ILE A 551 8.10 5.48 50.01
CA ILE A 551 7.56 5.21 48.67
C ILE A 551 8.39 4.16 47.92
N VAL A 552 9.71 4.20 48.05
CA VAL A 552 10.61 3.21 47.42
C VAL A 552 10.41 1.83 48.08
N THR A 553 10.34 1.78 49.41
CA THR A 553 10.16 0.54 50.20
C THR A 553 8.75 -0.06 50.09
N GLY A 554 7.73 0.72 49.71
CA GLY A 554 6.36 0.25 49.57
C GLY A 554 5.53 0.29 50.87
N ALA A 555 6.06 0.90 51.94
CA ALA A 555 5.36 1.10 53.20
C ALA A 555 4.16 2.06 53.04
N GLU A 556 4.27 3.04 52.13
CA GLU A 556 3.16 3.92 51.73
C GLU A 556 3.08 3.98 50.20
N PRO A 557 2.30 3.12 49.53
CA PRO A 557 2.26 3.10 48.07
C PRO A 557 1.52 4.33 47.49
N VAL A 558 2.12 4.98 46.49
CA VAL A 558 1.48 6.04 45.68
C VAL A 558 0.57 5.40 44.63
N LEU A 559 1.14 4.47 43.84
CA LEU A 559 0.48 3.77 42.75
C LEU A 559 0.03 2.36 43.14
N ALA A 560 0.95 1.57 43.68
CA ALA A 560 0.74 0.16 43.99
C ALA A 560 1.67 -0.31 45.12
N SER A 561 1.18 -1.21 45.99
CA SER A 561 1.97 -1.79 47.09
C SER A 561 3.01 -2.79 46.63
N THR A 562 2.83 -3.42 45.46
CA THR A 562 3.77 -4.42 44.93
C THR A 562 4.68 -3.82 43.86
N ARG A 563 5.92 -4.33 43.75
CA ARG A 563 6.84 -3.96 42.65
C ARG A 563 6.24 -4.31 41.30
N LEU A 564 5.62 -5.49 41.19
CA LEU A 564 4.94 -5.94 39.96
C LEU A 564 3.82 -4.97 39.55
N GLY A 565 3.01 -4.49 40.50
CA GLY A 565 1.97 -3.50 40.22
C GLY A 565 2.52 -2.16 39.74
N ARG A 566 3.62 -1.67 40.33
CA ARG A 566 4.28 -0.43 39.89
C ARG A 566 4.86 -0.53 38.48
N VAL A 567 5.56 -1.63 38.17
CA VAL A 567 6.14 -1.87 36.84
C VAL A 567 5.04 -2.03 35.80
N LEU A 568 4.00 -2.83 36.09
CA LEU A 568 2.86 -3.02 35.20
C LEU A 568 2.15 -1.69 34.90
N PHE A 569 1.94 -0.85 35.92
CA PHE A 569 1.31 0.46 35.73
C PHE A 569 2.09 1.32 34.75
N TRP A 570 3.39 1.54 35.00
CA TRP A 570 4.20 2.43 34.17
C TRP A 570 4.38 1.90 32.75
N LEU A 571 4.59 0.59 32.61
CA LEU A 571 4.70 -0.03 31.30
C LEU A 571 3.42 0.16 30.50
N VAL A 572 2.27 -0.27 31.03
CA VAL A 572 0.97 -0.16 30.34
C VAL A 572 0.61 1.31 30.09
N ALA A 573 0.86 2.19 31.06
CA ALA A 573 0.60 3.61 30.91
C ALA A 573 1.41 4.22 29.75
N PHE A 574 2.71 3.93 29.70
CA PHE A 574 3.59 4.38 28.64
C PHE A 574 3.17 3.79 27.28
N THR A 575 2.79 2.51 27.23
CA THR A 575 2.25 1.87 26.02
C THR A 575 1.03 2.61 25.49
N MET A 576 0.05 2.91 26.34
CA MET A 576 -1.18 3.59 25.91
C MET A 576 -0.92 5.03 25.46
N LEU A 577 0.03 5.76 26.07
CA LEU A 577 0.47 7.06 25.57
C LEU A 577 1.15 6.94 24.19
N ASN A 578 1.95 5.90 23.95
CA ASN A 578 2.57 5.66 22.64
C ASN A 578 1.52 5.30 21.57
N VAL A 579 0.41 4.64 21.94
CA VAL A 579 -0.71 4.42 21.01
C VAL A 579 -1.37 5.76 20.60
N LEU A 580 -1.45 6.75 21.50
CA LEU A 580 -1.91 8.09 21.12
C LEU A 580 -0.92 8.80 20.19
N LEU A 581 0.40 8.61 20.38
CA LEU A 581 1.41 9.10 19.45
C LEU A 581 1.30 8.44 18.08
N PHE A 582 0.96 7.14 18.03
CA PHE A 582 0.65 6.44 16.78
C PHE A 582 -0.56 7.05 16.09
N PHE A 583 -1.65 7.32 16.82
CA PHE A 583 -2.80 8.02 16.23
C PHE A 583 -2.45 9.44 15.77
N ALA A 584 -1.61 10.15 16.52
CA ALA A 584 -1.13 11.46 16.10
C ALA A 584 -0.29 11.39 14.82
N PHE A 585 0.62 10.42 14.70
CA PHE A 585 1.39 10.20 13.49
C PHE A 585 0.48 10.05 12.25
N TRP A 586 -0.61 9.28 12.38
CA TRP A 586 -1.59 9.05 11.32
C TRP A 586 -2.59 10.20 11.11
N GLY A 587 -2.48 11.30 11.85
CA GLY A 587 -3.29 12.50 11.65
C GLY A 587 -4.62 12.52 12.39
N LEU A 588 -4.83 11.63 13.35
CA LEU A 588 -6.12 11.52 14.04
C LEU A 588 -6.47 12.77 14.89
N PHE A 589 -5.49 13.63 15.22
CA PHE A 589 -5.73 14.90 15.93
C PHE A 589 -5.73 16.12 14.99
N VAL A 590 -5.89 15.90 13.68
CA VAL A 590 -6.27 16.96 12.73
C VAL A 590 -7.81 16.98 12.69
N TYR A 591 -8.41 18.07 13.17
CA TYR A 591 -9.86 18.24 13.32
C TYR A 591 -10.42 19.18 12.27
#